data_AF-A0A9X1RLG9-F1
#
_entry.id   AF-A0A9X1RLG9-F1
#
_cell.length_a   1.000
_cell.length_b   1.000
_cell.length_c   1.000
_cell.angle_alpha   90.00
_cell.angle_beta   90.00
_cell.angle_gamma   90.00
#
_symmetry.space_group_name_H-M   'P 1'
#
loop_
_entity.id
_entity.type
_entity.pdbx_description
1 polymer ?
#
loop_
_entity_poly.entity_id
_entity_poly.type
_entity_poly.pdbx_seq_one_letter_code
_entity_poly.pdbx_strand_id
1 'polypeptide(L)'
;MKNSSIAKRWSGVAVSLYFSTLTITTVAQTTTQNMATRTKEYAVGACHFRIQSGKFGGRFEVHSDATPAVGIFTFPDTSSRNSVGLSNGFSLFCVDATDEKIGTMLNAKQINGKWLMYNPWPGRNDSEFTPFDRNAYPRTVQFKGANWTGTGLTVDATTGDEKHRARTFYFCLIHSAHALCGKSPVQWLAHPGKHNELWKIKAILQSVEFIDEQPSLESNPASGSTSAPTQ
;
A
#
# COMPACT_ATOMS: atom_id res chain seq x y z
N MET A 1 64.01 -9.84 -14.91
CA MET A 1 64.44 -9.91 -13.50
C MET A 1 63.86 -11.17 -12.89
N LYS A 2 64.74 -12.08 -12.43
CA LYS A 2 64.42 -13.34 -11.76
C LYS A 2 64.11 -13.07 -10.28
N ASN A 3 63.15 -13.80 -9.69
CA ASN A 3 63.23 -14.36 -8.33
C ASN A 3 61.96 -15.19 -8.09
N SER A 4 61.99 -16.52 -8.00
CA SER A 4 62.69 -17.46 -7.12
C SER A 4 61.71 -18.00 -6.08
N SER A 5 61.45 -19.30 -6.23
CA SER A 5 60.60 -20.17 -5.42
C SER A 5 61.23 -20.44 -4.06
N ILE A 6 60.40 -20.49 -3.00
CA ILE A 6 60.79 -21.11 -1.73
C ILE A 6 59.65 -22.03 -1.28
N ALA A 7 59.88 -23.32 -1.46
CA ALA A 7 59.12 -24.39 -0.84
C ALA A 7 59.56 -24.57 0.62
N LYS A 8 58.61 -24.69 1.55
CA LYS A 8 58.88 -25.09 2.94
C LYS A 8 58.13 -26.38 3.25
N ARG A 9 58.90 -27.47 3.33
CA ARG A 9 58.52 -28.75 3.94
C ARG A 9 58.27 -28.54 5.43
N TRP A 10 57.15 -29.03 5.94
CA TRP A 10 56.91 -29.25 7.37
C TRP A 10 56.61 -30.72 7.60
N SER A 11 57.42 -31.32 8.46
CA SER A 11 57.29 -32.69 8.96
C SER A 11 56.32 -32.71 10.13
N GLY A 12 55.69 -33.86 10.34
CA GLY A 12 54.45 -33.99 11.09
C GLY A 12 54.57 -34.03 12.60
N VAL A 13 53.41 -34.16 13.23
CA VAL A 13 53.18 -34.93 14.45
C VAL A 13 51.75 -35.48 14.33
N ALA A 14 51.62 -36.81 14.34
CA ALA A 14 50.33 -37.48 14.37
C ALA A 14 49.85 -37.50 15.83
N VAL A 15 48.72 -36.86 16.12
CA VAL A 15 48.03 -36.94 17.41
C VAL A 15 46.76 -37.75 17.18
N SER A 16 46.76 -39.00 17.67
CA SER A 16 45.56 -39.84 17.74
C SER A 16 44.64 -39.32 18.83
N LEU A 17 43.55 -38.67 18.43
CA LEU A 17 42.45 -38.31 19.31
C LEU A 17 41.38 -39.41 19.24
N TYR A 18 41.18 -40.10 20.36
CA TYR A 18 40.04 -40.98 20.59
C TYR A 18 38.78 -40.13 20.73
N PHE A 19 37.95 -40.08 19.68
CA PHE A 19 36.62 -39.51 19.77
C PHE A 19 35.63 -40.62 20.12
N SER A 20 35.12 -40.59 21.35
CA SER A 20 33.94 -41.34 21.75
C SER A 20 32.75 -40.89 20.91
N THR A 21 32.16 -41.79 20.14
CA THR A 21 30.96 -41.53 19.36
C THR A 21 29.75 -41.42 20.29
N LEU A 22 29.40 -40.19 20.66
CA LEU A 22 28.07 -39.87 21.18
C LEU A 22 27.11 -39.85 19.98
N THR A 23 26.28 -40.89 19.86
CA THR A 23 25.10 -40.84 18.99
C THR A 23 24.10 -39.88 19.62
N ILE A 24 24.19 -38.61 19.22
CA ILE A 24 23.13 -37.64 19.46
C ILE A 24 22.03 -38.00 18.46
N THR A 25 20.97 -38.64 18.93
CA THR A 25 19.71 -38.77 18.19
C THR A 25 19.10 -37.38 18.14
N THR A 26 19.53 -36.57 17.17
CA THR A 26 18.83 -35.33 16.83
C THR A 26 17.48 -35.74 16.27
N VAL A 27 16.45 -35.71 17.14
CA VAL A 27 15.08 -35.58 16.68
C VAL A 27 15.03 -34.21 16.00
N ALA A 28 15.31 -34.20 14.69
CA ALA A 28 14.92 -33.09 13.85
C ALA A 28 13.40 -33.04 13.92
N GLN A 29 12.88 -32.29 14.89
CA GLN A 29 11.59 -31.65 14.74
C GLN A 29 11.77 -30.72 13.56
N THR A 30 11.55 -31.27 12.36
CA THR A 30 11.16 -30.50 11.20
C THR A 30 9.83 -29.88 11.58
N THR A 31 9.88 -28.79 12.34
CA THR A 31 8.78 -27.84 12.37
C THR A 31 8.77 -27.30 10.95
N THR A 32 8.01 -27.97 10.10
CA THR A 32 7.46 -27.39 8.88
C THR A 32 6.53 -26.28 9.36
N GLN A 33 7.11 -25.20 9.88
CA GLN A 33 6.47 -23.90 9.81
C GLN A 33 6.36 -23.67 8.31
N ASN A 34 5.20 -24.03 7.78
CA ASN A 34 4.68 -23.42 6.59
C ASN A 34 4.80 -21.90 6.82
N MET A 35 5.94 -21.33 6.41
CA MET A 35 6.10 -19.91 6.14
C MET A 35 5.26 -19.54 4.91
N ALA A 36 4.03 -20.04 4.85
CA ALA A 36 2.95 -19.36 4.19
C ALA A 36 2.80 -18.08 5.00
N THR A 37 3.47 -17.02 4.56
CA THR A 37 3.28 -15.65 4.99
C THR A 37 1.79 -15.44 5.20
N ARG A 38 1.35 -15.48 6.46
CA ARG A 38 -0.05 -15.30 6.80
C ARG A 38 -0.35 -13.84 6.53
N THR A 39 -0.88 -13.54 5.35
CA THR A 39 -1.16 -12.18 4.94
C THR A 39 -2.21 -11.64 5.89
N LYS A 40 -1.78 -10.72 6.78
CA LYS A 40 -2.66 -10.12 7.77
C LYS A 40 -3.78 -9.35 7.06
N GLU A 41 -5.00 -9.57 7.55
CA GLU A 41 -6.21 -8.89 7.08
C GLU A 41 -6.40 -7.59 7.86
N TYR A 42 -6.96 -6.60 7.20
CA TYR A 42 -7.20 -5.28 7.75
C TYR A 42 -8.59 -4.79 7.33
N ALA A 43 -9.18 -3.99 8.20
CA ALA A 43 -10.44 -3.29 7.96
C ALA A 43 -10.22 -1.79 8.19
N VAL A 44 -10.56 -0.97 7.21
CA VAL A 44 -10.64 0.50 7.35
C VAL A 44 -12.04 0.88 6.94
N GLY A 45 -12.90 1.29 7.88
CA GLY A 45 -14.33 1.46 7.59
C GLY A 45 -14.94 0.18 7.01
N ALA A 46 -15.67 0.30 5.91
CA ALA A 46 -16.29 -0.83 5.18
C ALA A 46 -15.32 -1.61 4.28
N CYS A 47 -14.05 -1.18 4.16
CA CYS A 47 -13.09 -1.78 3.25
C CYS A 47 -12.27 -2.85 3.97
N HIS A 48 -12.50 -4.12 3.63
CA HIS A 48 -11.76 -5.27 4.13
C HIS A 48 -10.74 -5.75 3.10
N PHE A 49 -9.47 -5.93 3.49
CA PHE A 49 -8.41 -6.23 2.53
C PHE A 49 -7.16 -6.85 3.17
N ARG A 50 -6.30 -7.38 2.31
CA ARG A 50 -4.92 -7.81 2.58
C ARG A 50 -3.93 -6.90 1.88
N ILE A 51 -2.75 -6.74 2.46
CA ILE A 51 -1.65 -5.96 1.87
C ILE A 51 -0.29 -6.57 2.22
N GLN A 52 0.61 -6.71 1.24
CA GLN A 52 1.90 -7.40 1.40
C GLN A 52 2.96 -6.53 2.07
N SER A 53 2.72 -6.13 3.33
CA SER A 53 3.59 -5.20 4.07
C SER A 53 5.05 -5.71 4.19
N GLY A 54 5.23 -7.01 4.48
CA GLY A 54 6.55 -7.62 4.68
C GLY A 54 7.45 -7.58 3.44
N LYS A 55 6.88 -7.67 2.22
CA LYS A 55 7.65 -7.62 0.96
C LYS A 55 8.34 -6.26 0.76
N PHE A 56 7.76 -5.20 1.32
CA PHE A 56 8.24 -3.83 1.16
C PHE A 56 8.93 -3.30 2.43
N GLY A 57 9.17 -4.17 3.42
CA GLY A 57 9.71 -3.80 4.74
C GLY A 57 8.80 -2.85 5.52
N GLY A 58 7.55 -2.71 5.11
CA GLY A 58 6.60 -1.77 5.69
C GLY A 58 5.74 -2.39 6.80
N ARG A 59 4.99 -1.52 7.46
CA ARG A 59 4.01 -1.84 8.50
C ARG A 59 2.71 -1.13 8.19
N PHE A 60 1.59 -1.83 8.37
CA PHE A 60 0.27 -1.24 8.25
C PHE A 60 -0.43 -1.24 9.62
N GLU A 61 -0.99 -0.10 9.98
CA GLU A 61 -1.69 0.13 11.24
C GLU A 61 -3.07 0.74 10.95
N VAL A 62 -4.07 0.32 11.71
CA VAL A 62 -5.43 0.85 11.60
C VAL A 62 -5.73 1.64 12.87
N HIS A 63 -6.18 2.87 12.69
CA HIS A 63 -6.66 3.76 13.74
C HIS A 63 -8.19 3.86 13.61
N SER A 64 -8.89 2.94 14.27
CA SER A 64 -10.36 2.85 14.24
C SER A 64 -11.03 3.88 15.14
N ASP A 65 -10.27 4.49 16.07
CA ASP A 65 -10.68 5.57 16.95
C ASP A 65 -10.74 6.94 16.24
N ALA A 66 -10.09 7.06 15.08
CA ALA A 66 -10.23 8.24 14.22
C ALA A 66 -11.61 8.30 13.56
N THR A 67 -12.14 9.51 13.35
CA THR A 67 -13.39 9.73 12.62
C THR A 67 -13.13 10.60 11.38
N PRO A 68 -13.15 10.02 10.16
CA PRO A 68 -13.34 8.60 9.85
C PRO A 68 -12.13 7.73 10.22
N ALA A 69 -12.34 6.42 10.32
CA ALA A 69 -11.26 5.46 10.56
C ALA A 69 -10.18 5.57 9.46
N VAL A 70 -8.91 5.46 9.84
CA VAL A 70 -7.77 5.64 8.93
C VAL A 70 -6.79 4.48 9.05
N GLY A 71 -6.32 4.01 7.91
CA GLY A 71 -5.18 3.10 7.84
C GLY A 71 -3.91 3.85 7.49
N ILE A 72 -2.78 3.51 8.11
CA ILE A 72 -1.48 4.12 7.84
C ILE A 72 -0.51 3.03 7.42
N PHE A 73 0.01 3.13 6.20
CA PHE A 73 1.13 2.31 5.75
C PHE A 73 2.42 3.10 5.94
N THR A 74 3.35 2.57 6.72
CA THR A 74 4.69 3.14 6.90
C THR A 74 5.72 2.20 6.28
N PHE A 75 6.70 2.72 5.55
CA PHE A 75 7.84 1.97 5.03
C PHE A 75 9.17 2.64 5.42
N PRO A 76 10.29 1.89 5.45
CA PRO A 76 11.58 2.45 5.80
C PRO A 76 11.96 3.56 4.82
N ASP A 77 12.50 4.64 5.37
CA ASP A 77 13.12 5.71 4.59
C ASP A 77 14.30 5.12 3.82
N THR A 78 14.18 5.09 2.50
CA THR A 78 15.25 4.65 1.61
C THR A 78 16.14 5.81 1.17
N SER A 79 15.82 7.04 1.59
CA SER A 79 16.61 8.22 1.26
C SER A 79 17.87 8.29 2.12
N SER A 80 18.97 8.80 1.55
CA SER A 80 20.22 9.02 2.29
C SER A 80 19.99 9.96 3.48
N ARG A 81 20.74 9.85 4.59
CA ARG A 81 20.55 10.65 5.82
C ARG A 81 20.52 12.18 5.64
N ASN A 82 20.89 12.70 4.46
CA ASN A 82 20.93 14.12 4.12
C ASN A 82 19.81 14.55 3.17
N SER A 83 18.90 13.65 2.78
CA SER A 83 17.72 13.98 2.00
C SER A 83 16.62 14.41 2.96
N VAL A 84 15.96 15.54 2.68
CA VAL A 84 14.68 15.85 3.32
C VAL A 84 13.74 14.68 2.98
N GLY A 85 13.45 13.80 3.95
CA GLY A 85 12.65 12.60 3.70
C GLY A 85 11.28 12.99 3.16
N LEU A 86 10.80 12.29 2.12
CA LEU A 86 9.38 12.32 1.79
C LEU A 86 8.61 11.61 2.91
N SER A 87 7.27 11.71 2.93
CA SER A 87 6.52 10.90 3.89
C SER A 87 6.87 9.44 3.68
N ASN A 88 7.34 8.79 4.74
CA ASN A 88 7.76 7.38 4.76
C ASN A 88 6.53 6.46 4.78
N GLY A 89 5.51 6.79 4.00
CA GLY A 89 4.20 6.18 4.13
C GLY A 89 3.09 6.99 3.51
N PHE A 90 1.89 6.43 3.59
CA PHE A 90 0.64 7.02 3.11
C PHE A 90 -0.53 6.59 3.98
N SER A 91 -1.56 7.43 4.03
CA SER A 91 -2.83 7.13 4.71
C SER A 91 -3.85 6.58 3.72
N LEU A 92 -4.70 5.67 4.19
CA LEU A 92 -5.84 5.08 3.50
C LEU A 92 -7.13 5.39 4.24
N PHE A 93 -8.14 5.78 3.50
CA PHE A 93 -9.52 5.97 3.96
C PHE A 93 -10.44 5.12 3.10
N CYS A 94 -11.47 4.55 3.70
CA CYS A 94 -12.53 3.90 2.95
C CYS A 94 -13.68 4.88 2.72
N VAL A 95 -14.12 4.96 1.48
CA VAL A 95 -15.25 5.80 1.05
C VAL A 95 -16.15 5.00 0.14
N ASP A 96 -17.37 5.48 -0.08
CA ASP A 96 -18.24 4.92 -1.12
C ASP A 96 -17.65 5.18 -2.50
N ALA A 97 -17.80 4.22 -3.41
CA ALA A 97 -17.28 4.29 -4.78
C ALA A 97 -18.17 5.15 -5.71
N THR A 98 -18.59 6.33 -5.24
CA THR A 98 -19.33 7.29 -6.06
C THR A 98 -18.39 8.30 -6.71
N ASP A 99 -18.80 8.83 -7.87
CA ASP A 99 -18.02 9.85 -8.59
C ASP A 99 -17.68 11.07 -7.73
N GLU A 100 -18.59 11.48 -6.85
CA GLU A 100 -18.40 12.59 -5.92
C GLU A 100 -17.29 12.27 -4.89
N LYS A 101 -17.38 11.11 -4.22
CA LYS A 101 -16.41 10.72 -3.19
C LYS A 101 -15.04 10.43 -3.78
N ILE A 102 -14.98 9.72 -4.92
CA ILE A 102 -13.72 9.47 -5.62
C ILE A 102 -13.10 10.79 -6.07
N GLY A 103 -13.88 11.68 -6.69
CA GLY A 103 -13.40 13.00 -7.12
C GLY A 103 -12.86 13.83 -5.94
N THR A 104 -13.55 13.79 -4.80
CA THR A 104 -13.14 14.49 -3.57
C THR A 104 -11.80 13.96 -3.07
N MET A 105 -11.63 12.64 -3.02
CA MET A 105 -10.39 12.01 -2.55
C MET A 105 -9.21 12.24 -3.50
N LEU A 106 -9.48 12.32 -4.80
CA LEU A 106 -8.47 12.68 -5.81
C LEU A 106 -8.17 14.19 -5.87
N ASN A 107 -8.99 15.01 -5.19
CA ASN A 107 -9.01 16.48 -5.31
C ASN A 107 -9.15 16.94 -6.78
N ALA A 108 -9.78 16.11 -7.61
CA ALA A 108 -9.83 16.28 -9.05
C ALA A 108 -10.91 15.41 -9.68
N LYS A 109 -11.47 15.88 -10.80
CA LYS A 109 -12.39 15.09 -11.64
C LYS A 109 -12.05 15.27 -13.11
N GLN A 110 -12.27 14.23 -13.91
CA GLN A 110 -12.11 14.33 -15.35
C GLN A 110 -13.42 14.80 -15.99
N ILE A 111 -13.41 15.98 -16.61
CA ILE A 111 -14.55 16.58 -17.29
C ILE A 111 -14.16 16.83 -18.75
N ASN A 112 -14.92 16.26 -19.70
CA ASN A 112 -14.64 16.36 -21.14
C ASN A 112 -13.19 16.00 -21.50
N GLY A 113 -12.68 14.91 -20.89
CA GLY A 113 -11.32 14.42 -21.10
C GLY A 113 -10.22 15.20 -20.38
N LYS A 114 -10.53 16.30 -19.68
CA LYS A 114 -9.56 17.15 -18.97
C LYS A 114 -9.66 16.96 -17.46
N TRP A 115 -8.53 16.89 -16.78
CA TRP A 115 -8.49 16.96 -15.32
C TRP A 115 -8.74 18.39 -14.86
N LEU A 116 -9.73 18.58 -14.01
CA LEU A 116 -10.02 19.82 -13.30
C LEU A 116 -9.90 19.56 -11.81
N MET A 117 -9.44 20.57 -11.07
CA MET A 117 -9.54 20.57 -9.61
C MET A 117 -11.02 20.52 -9.22
N TYR A 118 -11.33 19.70 -8.22
CA TYR A 118 -12.69 19.47 -7.79
C TYR A 118 -12.89 19.99 -6.36
N ASN A 119 -13.82 20.92 -6.20
CA ASN A 119 -14.29 21.39 -4.91
C ASN A 119 -15.77 21.00 -4.75
N PRO A 120 -16.10 19.92 -4.02
CA PRO A 120 -17.49 19.50 -3.81
C PRO A 120 -18.32 20.47 -2.95
N TRP A 121 -17.68 21.42 -2.27
CA TRP A 121 -18.34 22.44 -1.46
C TRP A 121 -17.86 23.85 -1.86
N PRO A 122 -18.19 24.30 -3.08
CA PRO A 122 -17.81 25.63 -3.51
C PRO A 122 -18.51 26.67 -2.63
N GLY A 123 -17.79 27.75 -2.30
CA GLY A 123 -18.42 28.94 -1.76
C GLY A 123 -19.41 29.53 -2.77
N ARG A 124 -20.26 30.47 -2.32
CA ARG A 124 -21.30 31.11 -3.15
C ARG A 124 -20.78 31.62 -4.51
N ASN A 125 -19.52 32.06 -4.57
CA ASN A 125 -18.91 32.65 -5.76
C ASN A 125 -17.78 31.78 -6.35
N ASP A 126 -17.57 30.57 -5.83
CA ASP A 126 -16.51 29.68 -6.32
C ASP A 126 -17.08 28.69 -7.33
N SER A 127 -16.23 28.24 -8.26
CA SER A 127 -16.58 27.16 -9.18
C SER A 127 -16.33 25.81 -8.52
N GLU A 128 -17.26 24.86 -8.70
CA GLU A 128 -17.08 23.45 -8.34
C GLU A 128 -15.86 22.84 -9.06
N PHE A 129 -15.61 23.28 -10.29
CA PHE A 129 -14.48 22.84 -11.10
C PHE A 129 -13.60 24.02 -11.50
N THR A 130 -12.31 23.92 -11.22
CA THR A 130 -11.33 24.92 -11.64
C THR A 130 -10.20 24.26 -12.43
N PRO A 131 -9.66 24.92 -13.47
CA PRO A 131 -8.46 24.42 -14.14
C PRO A 131 -7.30 24.33 -13.15
N PHE A 132 -6.49 23.28 -13.25
CA PHE A 132 -5.20 23.24 -12.57
C PHE A 132 -4.33 24.42 -13.01
N ASP A 133 -3.47 24.92 -12.10
CA ASP A 133 -2.37 25.80 -12.50
C ASP A 133 -1.55 25.13 -13.61
N ARG A 134 -1.11 25.91 -14.59
CA ARG A 134 -0.35 25.39 -15.75
C ARG A 134 0.93 24.64 -15.36
N ASN A 135 1.49 24.93 -14.18
CA ASN A 135 2.70 24.32 -13.64
C ASN A 135 2.39 23.16 -12.67
N ALA A 136 1.12 22.82 -12.43
CA ALA A 136 0.75 21.70 -11.57
C ALA A 136 0.93 20.33 -12.26
N TYR A 137 1.16 20.32 -13.58
CA TYR A 137 1.46 19.15 -14.40
C TYR A 137 0.67 17.87 -14.01
N PRO A 138 -0.67 17.90 -13.97
CA PRO A 138 -1.47 16.74 -13.58
C PRO A 138 -1.20 15.55 -14.51
N ARG A 139 -0.87 14.38 -13.96
CA ARG A 139 -0.67 13.15 -14.74
C ARG A 139 -1.46 11.99 -14.17
N THR A 140 -2.26 11.37 -15.03
CA THR A 140 -2.96 10.12 -14.71
C THR A 140 -1.93 9.01 -14.46
N VAL A 141 -2.15 8.25 -13.40
CA VAL A 141 -1.39 7.05 -13.09
C VAL A 141 -2.36 5.88 -13.10
N GLN A 142 -2.25 5.03 -14.11
CA GLN A 142 -3.05 3.81 -14.21
C GLN A 142 -2.35 2.67 -13.45
N PHE A 143 -3.13 1.95 -12.65
CA PHE A 143 -2.71 0.76 -11.92
C PHE A 143 -3.93 -0.09 -11.55
N LYS A 144 -3.74 -1.39 -11.37
CA LYS A 144 -4.78 -2.35 -11.00
C LYS A 144 -4.19 -3.39 -10.05
N GLY A 145 -5.03 -4.00 -9.22
CA GLY A 145 -4.66 -5.13 -8.38
C GLY A 145 -5.34 -6.42 -8.83
N ALA A 146 -5.51 -7.34 -7.89
CA ALA A 146 -6.09 -8.66 -8.15
C ALA A 146 -7.58 -8.59 -8.50
N ASN A 147 -8.37 -7.85 -7.71
CA ASN A 147 -9.83 -7.80 -7.80
C ASN A 147 -10.40 -6.37 -7.76
N TRP A 148 -9.62 -5.37 -8.15
CA TRP A 148 -10.02 -3.96 -8.12
C TRP A 148 -9.35 -3.16 -9.23
N THR A 149 -9.95 -2.01 -9.56
CA THR A 149 -9.42 -1.06 -10.54
C THR A 149 -8.93 0.22 -9.85
N GLY A 150 -7.77 0.72 -10.27
CA GLY A 150 -7.15 1.90 -9.67
C GLY A 150 -7.34 3.13 -10.55
N THR A 151 -7.65 4.25 -9.92
CA THR A 151 -7.48 5.57 -10.51
C THR A 151 -6.47 6.36 -9.68
N GLY A 152 -5.53 6.99 -10.35
CA GLY A 152 -4.49 7.78 -9.70
C GLY A 152 -4.16 9.05 -10.47
N LEU A 153 -3.76 10.07 -9.73
CA LEU A 153 -3.38 11.37 -10.26
C LEU A 153 -2.15 11.88 -9.50
N THR A 154 -1.11 12.27 -10.23
CA THR A 154 -0.01 13.06 -9.65
C THR A 154 -0.20 14.53 -9.95
N VAL A 155 0.04 15.39 -8.97
CA VAL A 155 -0.08 16.85 -9.08
C VAL A 155 1.11 17.50 -8.38
N ASP A 156 1.75 18.45 -9.05
CA ASP A 156 2.82 19.27 -8.50
C ASP A 156 2.24 20.42 -7.68
N ALA A 157 2.71 20.60 -6.44
CA ALA A 157 2.40 21.79 -5.68
C ALA A 157 2.98 23.02 -6.40
N THR A 158 2.15 24.04 -6.65
CA THR A 158 2.57 25.27 -7.34
C THR A 158 2.74 26.45 -6.39
N THR A 159 2.13 26.39 -5.21
CA THR A 159 2.18 27.44 -4.17
C THR A 159 2.96 26.97 -2.94
N GLY A 160 3.22 27.88 -2.00
CA GLY A 160 3.99 27.63 -0.78
C GLY A 160 5.51 27.79 -0.96
N ASP A 161 6.28 27.39 0.05
CA ASP A 161 7.75 27.45 0.01
C ASP A 161 8.30 26.48 -1.04
N GLU A 162 9.02 27.02 -2.02
CA GLU A 162 9.58 26.27 -3.14
C GLU A 162 10.46 25.09 -2.70
N LYS A 163 11.14 25.21 -1.56
CA LYS A 163 11.99 24.14 -1.00
C LYS A 163 11.19 22.94 -0.49
N HIS A 164 9.92 23.16 -0.16
CA HIS A 164 9.01 22.17 0.40
C HIS A 164 7.85 21.82 -0.55
N ARG A 165 7.90 22.26 -1.81
CA ARG A 165 6.92 21.80 -2.80
C ARG A 165 7.19 20.36 -3.18
N ALA A 166 6.13 19.56 -3.23
CA ALA A 166 6.19 18.15 -3.62
C ALA A 166 5.21 17.85 -4.75
N ARG A 167 5.55 16.87 -5.56
CA ARG A 167 4.59 16.10 -6.34
C ARG A 167 3.84 15.19 -5.38
N THR A 168 2.53 15.33 -5.33
CA THR A 168 1.64 14.46 -4.56
C THR A 168 0.96 13.48 -5.49
N PHE A 169 0.91 12.21 -5.09
CA PHE A 169 0.13 11.17 -5.73
C PHE A 169 -1.16 10.96 -4.93
N TYR A 170 -2.30 11.22 -5.57
CA TYR A 170 -3.63 10.90 -5.08
C TYR A 170 -4.12 9.64 -5.76
N PHE A 171 -4.82 8.78 -5.04
CA PHE A 171 -5.25 7.51 -5.58
C PHE A 171 -6.52 6.97 -4.92
N CYS A 172 -7.23 6.13 -5.66
CA CYS A 172 -8.36 5.33 -5.18
C CYS A 172 -8.29 3.92 -5.80
N LEU A 173 -8.48 2.91 -4.96
CA LEU A 173 -8.58 1.49 -5.32
C LEU A 173 -10.06 1.11 -5.21
N ILE A 174 -10.73 0.92 -6.34
CA ILE A 174 -12.19 0.80 -6.42
C ILE A 174 -12.57 -0.67 -6.53
N HIS A 175 -13.42 -1.12 -5.60
CA HIS A 175 -13.92 -2.48 -5.53
C HIS A 175 -15.38 -2.50 -5.07
N SER A 176 -16.27 -2.96 -5.94
CA SER A 176 -17.72 -3.01 -5.68
C SER A 176 -18.26 -1.63 -5.28
N ALA A 177 -18.93 -1.50 -4.14
CA ALA A 177 -19.54 -0.25 -3.67
C ALA A 177 -18.57 0.67 -2.91
N HIS A 178 -17.32 0.26 -2.69
CA HIS A 178 -16.36 0.98 -1.85
C HIS A 178 -15.03 1.24 -2.56
N ALA A 179 -14.28 2.22 -2.05
CA ALA A 179 -12.95 2.53 -2.52
C ALA A 179 -12.00 2.81 -1.34
N LEU A 180 -10.79 2.25 -1.40
CA LEU A 180 -9.68 2.66 -0.55
C LEU A 180 -8.93 3.79 -1.23
N CYS A 181 -9.01 4.99 -0.67
CA CYS A 181 -8.39 6.18 -1.22
C CYS A 181 -7.33 6.78 -0.30
N GLY A 182 -6.37 7.47 -0.88
CA GLY A 182 -5.27 8.06 -0.14
C GLY A 182 -4.47 9.06 -0.95
N LYS A 183 -3.47 9.63 -0.28
CA LYS A 183 -2.50 10.50 -0.93
C LYS A 183 -1.12 10.37 -0.28
N SER A 184 -0.08 10.64 -1.06
CA SER A 184 1.30 10.68 -0.60
C SER A 184 2.13 11.64 -1.42
N PRO A 185 2.97 12.50 -0.79
CA PRO A 185 4.15 13.04 -1.45
C PRO A 185 4.97 11.90 -2.06
N VAL A 186 5.32 12.03 -3.34
CA VAL A 186 6.13 11.04 -4.07
C VAL A 186 7.45 11.60 -4.55
N GLN A 187 7.61 12.91 -4.64
CA GLN A 187 8.85 13.55 -5.09
C GLN A 187 8.92 15.01 -4.62
N TRP A 188 10.06 15.44 -4.08
CA TRP A 188 10.30 16.86 -3.83
C TRP A 188 10.64 17.57 -5.14
N LEU A 189 10.03 18.73 -5.38
CA LEU A 189 10.23 19.50 -6.61
C LEU A 189 11.54 20.30 -6.59
N ALA A 190 12.07 20.64 -5.41
CA ALA A 190 13.36 21.30 -5.26
C ALA A 190 14.55 20.41 -5.69
N HIS A 191 14.36 19.10 -5.76
CA HIS A 191 15.39 18.11 -6.05
C HIS A 191 14.93 17.10 -7.10
N PRO A 192 14.63 17.55 -8.33
CA PRO A 192 14.07 16.67 -9.35
C PRO A 192 15.04 15.53 -9.69
N GLY A 193 14.51 14.31 -9.88
CA GLY A 193 15.28 13.14 -10.31
C GLY A 193 16.11 12.45 -9.22
N LYS A 194 16.28 13.03 -8.03
CA LYS A 194 17.04 12.39 -6.95
C LYS A 194 16.27 11.29 -6.22
N HIS A 195 14.96 11.48 -6.04
CA HIS A 195 14.13 10.56 -5.28
C HIS A 195 12.68 10.63 -5.74
N ASN A 196 12.11 9.50 -6.17
CA ASN A 196 10.70 9.39 -6.55
C ASN A 196 10.14 8.06 -6.04
N GLU A 197 9.18 8.13 -5.13
CA GLU A 197 8.57 6.99 -4.45
C GLU A 197 7.31 6.44 -5.14
N LEU A 198 6.89 7.04 -6.26
CA LEU A 198 5.67 6.65 -6.96
C LEU A 198 5.65 5.16 -7.33
N TRP A 199 6.78 4.61 -7.79
CA TRP A 199 6.87 3.21 -8.19
C TRP A 199 6.68 2.26 -6.99
N LYS A 200 7.27 2.61 -5.84
CA LYS A 200 7.23 1.82 -4.60
C LYS A 200 5.81 1.85 -4.02
N ILE A 201 5.23 3.05 -3.90
CA ILE A 201 3.85 3.20 -3.45
C ILE A 201 2.89 2.45 -4.38
N LYS A 202 3.04 2.60 -5.70
CA LYS A 202 2.22 1.84 -6.66
C LYS A 202 2.37 0.33 -6.46
N ALA A 203 3.58 -0.19 -6.28
CA ALA A 203 3.79 -1.61 -6.06
C ALA A 203 3.13 -2.11 -4.75
N ILE A 204 3.18 -1.30 -3.69
CA ILE A 204 2.49 -1.58 -2.43
C ILE A 204 0.97 -1.62 -2.65
N LEU A 205 0.40 -0.59 -3.30
CA LEU A 205 -1.03 -0.53 -3.59
C LEU A 205 -1.47 -1.70 -4.46
N GLN A 206 -0.70 -2.08 -5.48
CA GLN A 206 -0.99 -3.23 -6.34
C GLN A 206 -0.97 -4.59 -5.61
N SER A 207 -0.36 -4.65 -4.43
CA SER A 207 -0.41 -5.84 -3.57
C SER A 207 -1.69 -5.94 -2.73
N VAL A 208 -2.55 -4.91 -2.77
CA VAL A 208 -3.84 -4.93 -2.10
C VAL A 208 -4.75 -5.95 -2.78
N GLU A 209 -5.44 -6.73 -1.98
CA GLU A 209 -6.49 -7.65 -2.38
C GLU A 209 -7.68 -7.42 -1.45
N PHE A 210 -8.82 -7.01 -2.01
CA PHE A 210 -10.04 -6.86 -1.21
C PHE A 210 -10.58 -8.22 -0.82
N ILE A 211 -11.16 -8.31 0.37
CA ILE A 211 -11.86 -9.50 0.83
C ILE A 211 -13.34 -9.20 0.70
N ASP A 212 -14.01 -9.90 -0.21
CA ASP A 212 -15.46 -9.88 -0.31
C ASP A 212 -16.05 -10.52 0.95
N GLU A 213 -16.92 -9.81 1.66
CA GLU A 213 -17.75 -10.44 2.68
C GLU A 213 -18.69 -11.40 1.96
N GLN A 214 -18.64 -12.69 2.32
CA GLN A 214 -19.60 -13.63 1.77
C GLN A 214 -21.01 -13.19 2.19
N PRO A 215 -21.98 -13.11 1.27
CA PRO A 215 -23.36 -12.87 1.67
C PRO A 215 -23.75 -13.98 2.65
N SER A 216 -24.02 -13.59 3.90
CA SER A 216 -24.51 -14.52 4.91
C SER A 216 -25.78 -15.17 4.37
N LEU A 217 -25.70 -16.46 4.07
CA LEU A 217 -26.85 -17.28 3.69
C LEU A 217 -27.74 -17.51 4.93
N GLU A 218 -28.44 -16.47 5.38
CA GLU A 218 -29.51 -16.53 6.37
C GLU A 218 -30.73 -15.82 5.74
N SER A 219 -31.92 -16.41 5.61
CA SER A 219 -32.45 -17.68 6.09
C SER A 219 -33.65 -18.04 5.20
N ASN A 220 -33.74 -19.29 4.72
CA ASN A 220 -34.97 -19.83 4.14
C ASN A 220 -36.16 -19.54 5.08
N PRO A 221 -37.28 -18.96 4.61
CA PRO A 221 -38.50 -18.99 5.40
C PRO A 221 -38.89 -20.46 5.53
N ALA A 222 -38.83 -20.97 6.76
CA ALA A 222 -39.26 -22.30 7.10
C ALA A 222 -40.68 -22.53 6.57
N SER A 223 -40.80 -23.53 5.70
CA SER A 223 -42.06 -24.16 5.35
C SER A 223 -42.67 -24.74 6.63
N GLY A 224 -43.75 -24.13 7.12
CA GLY A 224 -44.66 -24.69 8.13
C GLY A 224 -46.06 -24.28 7.72
N SER A 225 -46.75 -25.06 6.90
CA SER A 225 -47.64 -26.17 7.30
C SER A 225 -48.77 -25.73 8.23
N THR A 226 -49.94 -25.59 7.61
CA THR A 226 -51.24 -26.16 8.04
C THR A 226 -51.87 -25.65 9.33
N SER A 227 -53.02 -24.98 9.18
CA SER A 227 -54.22 -25.19 10.00
C SER A 227 -55.43 -24.52 9.34
N ALA A 228 -56.22 -25.30 8.61
CA ALA A 228 -57.59 -24.93 8.29
C ALA A 228 -58.47 -25.13 9.53
N PRO A 229 -59.47 -24.27 9.79
CA PRO A 229 -60.65 -24.66 10.52
C PRO A 229 -61.82 -24.87 9.54
N THR A 230 -62.46 -26.02 9.71
CA THR A 230 -63.74 -26.43 9.17
C THR A 230 -64.87 -25.77 9.96
N GLN A 231 -65.90 -25.32 9.22
CA GLN A 231 -67.27 -24.90 9.62
C GLN A 231 -67.44 -23.62 10.43
#